data_AF-A0A7S0M8F6-F1
#
_entry.id   AF-A0A7S0M8F6-F1
#
_cell.length_a   1.000
_cell.length_b   1.000
_cell.length_c   1.000
_cell.angle_alpha   90.00
_cell.angle_beta   90.00
_cell.angle_gamma   90.00
#
_symmetry.space_group_name_H-M   'P 1'
#
loop_
_entity.id
_entity.type
_entity.pdbx_description
1 polymer ?
#
loop_
_entity_poly.entity_id
_entity_poly.type
_entity_poly.pdbx_seq_one_letter_code
_entity_poly.pdbx_strand_id
1 'polypeptide(L)'
;SSDPSVGGVNLRAEVLVSLAAANEAAGKAQQAAALLSKAIKADSSRRKELEAAISRLQTKYHVGGSSGGSGRTQGINSGHVGIPPSPERKNGGGGGGGG
;
A
#
# COMPACT_ATOMS: atom_id res chain seq x y z
N SER A 1 -29.26 -39.64 8.44
CA SER A 1 -28.88 -38.63 7.44
C SER A 1 -27.74 -37.80 8.00
N SER A 2 -26.53 -38.03 7.53
CA SER A 2 -25.35 -37.26 7.96
C SER A 2 -25.25 -36.03 7.07
N ASP A 3 -25.35 -34.84 7.68
CA ASP A 3 -25.27 -33.55 6.99
C ASP A 3 -23.80 -33.20 6.71
N PRO A 4 -23.32 -33.15 5.45
CA PRO A 4 -21.93 -32.82 5.15
C PRO A 4 -21.64 -31.30 5.16
N SER A 5 -22.60 -30.45 5.55
CA SER A 5 -22.54 -29.02 5.20
C SER A 5 -21.53 -28.20 6.00
N VAL A 6 -21.04 -28.69 7.15
CA VAL A 6 -20.09 -27.92 7.98
C VAL A 6 -18.61 -28.25 7.73
N GLY A 7 -18.31 -29.38 7.08
CA GLY A 7 -16.93 -29.78 6.76
C GLY A 7 -16.43 -29.33 5.38
N GLY A 8 -17.33 -29.24 4.40
CA GLY A 8 -16.96 -28.96 3.00
C GLY A 8 -16.58 -27.51 2.71
N VAL A 9 -17.10 -26.56 3.48
CA VAL A 9 -16.88 -25.12 3.26
C VAL A 9 -15.45 -24.71 3.65
N ASN A 10 -14.96 -25.23 4.79
CA ASN A 10 -13.57 -25.03 5.23
C ASN A 10 -12.57 -25.67 4.26
N LEU A 11 -12.87 -26.86 3.75
CA LEU A 11 -11.97 -27.55 2.81
C LEU A 11 -11.79 -26.74 1.51
N ARG A 12 -12.86 -26.12 1.00
CA ARG A 12 -12.75 -25.26 -0.20
C ARG A 12 -11.89 -24.02 0.04
N ALA A 13 -12.02 -23.36 1.19
CA ALA A 13 -11.21 -22.20 1.51
C ALA A 13 -9.73 -22.56 1.69
N GLU A 14 -9.43 -23.64 2.43
CA GLU A 14 -8.06 -24.13 2.66
C GLU A 14 -7.34 -24.52 1.36
N VAL A 15 -8.05 -25.18 0.43
CA VAL A 15 -7.52 -25.53 -0.89
C VAL A 15 -7.22 -24.27 -1.72
N LEU A 16 -8.10 -23.26 -1.68
CA LEU A 16 -7.89 -22.00 -2.40
C LEU A 16 -6.69 -21.21 -1.85
N VAL A 17 -6.48 -21.21 -0.53
CA VAL A 17 -5.31 -20.59 0.11
C VAL A 17 -4.03 -21.32 -0.26
N SER A 18 -4.03 -22.65 -0.21
CA SER A 18 -2.87 -23.47 -0.59
C SER A 18 -2.50 -23.28 -2.07
N LEU A 19 -3.50 -23.22 -2.95
CA LEU A 19 -3.30 -22.96 -4.37
C LEU A 19 -2.80 -21.53 -4.62
N ALA A 20 -3.25 -20.55 -3.82
CA ALA A 20 -2.73 -19.19 -3.89
C ALA A 20 -1.23 -19.12 -3.53
N ALA A 21 -0.80 -19.83 -2.48
CA ALA A 21 0.61 -19.91 -2.11
C ALA A 21 1.47 -20.53 -3.22
N ALA A 22 0.98 -21.60 -3.87
CA ALA A 22 1.67 -22.20 -5.02
C ALA A 22 1.77 -21.23 -6.21
N ASN A 23 0.73 -20.42 -6.46
CA ASN A 23 0.76 -19.39 -7.50
C ASN A 23 1.71 -18.24 -7.16
N GLU A 24 1.79 -17.84 -5.88
CA GLU A 24 2.77 -16.86 -5.41
C GLU A 24 4.21 -17.37 -5.64
N ALA A 25 4.50 -18.61 -5.26
CA ALA A 25 5.81 -19.24 -5.46
C ALA A 25 6.19 -19.31 -6.95
N ALA A 26 5.20 -19.47 -7.84
CA ALA A 26 5.39 -19.44 -9.29
C ALA A 26 5.45 -18.02 -9.90
N GLY A 27 5.40 -16.96 -9.08
CA GLY A 27 5.40 -15.56 -9.54
C GLY A 27 4.07 -15.06 -10.13
N LYS A 28 3.00 -15.85 -10.02
CA LYS A 28 1.67 -15.56 -10.58
C LYS A 28 0.79 -14.79 -9.58
N ALA A 29 1.24 -13.62 -9.17
CA ALA A 29 0.60 -12.84 -8.10
C ALA A 29 -0.86 -12.44 -8.39
N GLN A 30 -1.22 -12.13 -9.64
CA GLN A 30 -2.62 -11.85 -10.00
C GLN A 30 -3.54 -13.06 -9.77
N GLN A 31 -3.07 -14.25 -10.09
CA GLN A 31 -3.84 -15.49 -9.91
C GLN A 31 -3.96 -15.84 -8.43
N ALA A 32 -2.88 -15.70 -7.66
CA ALA A 32 -2.90 -15.85 -6.22
C ALA A 32 -3.89 -14.87 -5.53
N ALA A 33 -3.90 -13.58 -5.92
CA ALA A 33 -4.87 -12.61 -5.39
C ALA A 33 -6.34 -13.00 -5.72
N ALA A 34 -6.59 -13.48 -6.95
CA ALA A 34 -7.92 -13.92 -7.37
C ALA A 34 -8.38 -15.16 -6.59
N LEU A 35 -7.46 -16.09 -6.27
CA LEU A 35 -7.74 -17.28 -5.47
C LEU A 35 -8.05 -16.92 -4.01
N LEU A 36 -7.29 -16.00 -3.41
CA LEU A 36 -7.57 -15.48 -2.07
C LEU A 36 -8.94 -14.78 -2.01
N SER A 37 -9.31 -14.02 -3.05
CA SER A 37 -10.65 -13.41 -3.13
C SER A 37 -11.78 -14.45 -3.21
N LYS A 38 -11.54 -15.58 -3.88
CA LYS A 38 -12.49 -16.71 -3.87
C LYS A 38 -12.53 -17.41 -2.51
N ALA A 39 -11.39 -17.51 -1.81
CA ALA A 39 -11.33 -18.07 -0.47
C ALA A 39 -12.15 -17.24 0.53
N ILE A 40 -12.12 -15.91 0.44
CA ILE A 40 -12.95 -15.00 1.26
C ILE A 40 -14.45 -15.27 1.06
N LYS A 41 -14.87 -15.52 -0.18
CA LYS A 41 -16.28 -15.84 -0.50
C LYS A 41 -16.67 -17.22 0.01
N ALA A 42 -15.74 -18.17 0.08
CA ALA A 42 -15.97 -19.49 0.62
C ALA A 42 -15.99 -19.51 2.15
N ASP A 43 -15.08 -18.78 2.80
CA ASP A 43 -15.00 -18.63 4.25
C ASP A 43 -14.79 -17.16 4.64
N SER A 44 -15.89 -16.52 5.00
CA SER A 44 -15.90 -15.11 5.41
C SER A 44 -15.30 -14.88 6.80
N SER A 45 -15.15 -15.92 7.61
CA SER A 45 -14.56 -15.82 8.96
C SER A 45 -13.11 -15.34 8.91
N ARG A 46 -12.39 -15.77 7.86
CA ARG A 46 -10.98 -15.44 7.63
C ARG A 46 -10.79 -14.24 6.70
N ARG A 47 -11.87 -13.50 6.40
CA ARG A 47 -11.84 -12.38 5.45
C ARG A 47 -10.70 -11.40 5.71
N LYS A 48 -10.51 -10.96 6.96
CA LYS A 48 -9.46 -10.00 7.33
C LYS A 48 -8.04 -10.55 7.10
N GLU A 49 -7.81 -11.82 7.42
CA GLU A 49 -6.51 -12.48 7.18
C GLU A 49 -6.20 -12.56 5.67
N LEU A 50 -7.21 -12.94 4.88
CA LEU A 50 -7.07 -13.10 3.44
C LEU A 50 -6.94 -11.77 2.70
N GLU A 51 -7.65 -10.72 3.12
CA GLU A 51 -7.48 -9.35 2.60
C GLU A 51 -6.07 -8.82 2.88
N ALA A 52 -5.53 -9.07 4.08
CA ALA A 52 -4.15 -8.74 4.41
C ALA A 52 -3.14 -9.50 3.53
N ALA A 53 -3.40 -10.78 3.25
CA ALA A 53 -2.57 -11.58 2.34
C ALA A 53 -2.60 -11.02 0.90
N ILE A 54 -3.77 -10.63 0.39
CA ILE A 54 -3.90 -9.98 -0.93
C ILE A 54 -3.10 -8.68 -0.97
N SER A 55 -3.22 -7.84 0.05
CA SER A 55 -2.50 -6.57 0.12
C SER A 55 -0.97 -6.79 0.11
N ARG A 56 -0.47 -7.73 0.93
CA ARG A 56 0.96 -8.11 0.93
C ARG A 56 1.43 -8.59 -0.44
N LEU A 57 0.62 -9.40 -1.12
CA LEU A 57 0.92 -9.92 -2.44
C LEU A 57 0.98 -8.79 -3.49
N GLN A 58 0.03 -7.84 -3.45
CA GLN A 58 0.03 -6.68 -4.34
C GLN A 58 1.24 -5.78 -4.10
N THR A 59 1.62 -5.53 -2.84
CA THR A 59 2.83 -4.77 -2.49
C THR A 59 4.10 -5.47 -2.96
N LYS A 60 4.20 -6.80 -2.73
CA LYS A 60 5.39 -7.59 -3.07
C LYS A 60 5.64 -7.67 -4.58
N TYR A 61 4.57 -7.77 -5.38
CA TYR A 61 4.66 -7.98 -6.82
C TYR A 61 4.28 -6.74 -7.65
N HIS A 62 4.10 -5.57 -7.03
CA HIS A 62 3.69 -4.32 -7.69
C HIS A 62 2.46 -4.51 -8.62
N VAL A 63 1.53 -5.36 -8.20
CA VAL A 63 0.34 -5.68 -8.99
C VAL A 63 -0.70 -4.57 -8.80
N GLY A 64 -0.52 -3.47 -9.53
CA GLY A 64 -1.52 -2.45 -9.84
C GLY A 64 -2.52 -2.08 -8.73
N GLY A 65 -2.10 -1.16 -7.86
CA GLY A 65 -2.95 -0.46 -6.91
C GLY A 65 -2.14 0.59 -6.16
N SER A 66 -2.03 1.79 -6.74
CA SER A 66 -1.53 2.96 -6.01
C SER A 66 -2.37 3.18 -4.76
N SER A 67 -1.78 2.98 -3.58
CA SER A 67 -1.92 3.88 -2.44
C SER A 67 -1.11 3.39 -1.25
N GLY A 68 -0.36 4.31 -0.66
CA GLY A 68 0.17 4.16 0.69
C GLY A 68 1.68 4.02 0.77
N GLY A 69 2.42 4.93 0.14
CA GLY A 69 3.74 5.28 0.65
C GLY A 69 3.63 5.74 2.09
N SER A 70 3.86 4.84 3.05
CA SER A 70 4.26 5.20 4.42
C SER A 70 5.78 5.02 4.52
N GLY A 71 6.46 5.70 3.60
CA GLY A 71 7.91 5.86 3.55
C GLY A 71 8.25 7.35 3.59
N ARG A 72 7.63 8.11 4.50
CA ARG A 72 8.18 9.42 4.90
C ARG A 72 9.11 9.21 6.08
N THR A 73 10.26 8.60 5.80
CA THR A 73 11.50 9.05 6.43
C THR A 73 11.75 10.47 5.89
N GLN A 74 11.26 11.49 6.59
CA GLN A 74 11.57 12.87 6.24
C GLN A 74 12.14 13.59 7.47
N GLY A 75 13.46 13.65 7.50
CA GLY A 75 14.20 14.79 8.04
C GLY A 75 14.38 14.83 9.54
N ILE A 76 15.35 14.06 10.05
CA ILE A 76 16.25 14.63 11.06
C ILE A 76 17.06 15.73 10.36
N ASN A 77 16.54 16.96 10.32
CA ASN A 77 17.39 18.10 9.97
C ASN A 77 17.88 18.73 11.27
N SER A 78 19.05 18.24 11.69
CA SER A 78 19.95 18.89 12.62
C SER A 78 20.11 20.37 12.27
N GLY A 79 20.31 21.18 13.32
CA GLY A 79 20.21 22.62 13.28
C GLY A 79 20.98 23.34 12.17
N HIS A 80 20.39 24.45 11.73
CA HIS A 80 21.16 25.55 11.17
C HIS A 80 20.56 26.87 11.67
N VAL A 81 21.34 27.54 12.50
CA VAL A 81 21.07 28.86 13.05
C VAL A 81 21.49 29.88 11.98
N GLY A 82 20.61 30.84 11.69
CA GLY A 82 20.95 32.09 10.99
C GLY A 82 20.82 32.06 9.48
N ILE A 83 20.03 32.97 8.91
CA ILE A 83 20.46 34.21 8.21
C ILE A 83 19.25 35.19 8.21
N PRO A 84 19.39 36.48 8.60
CA PRO A 84 18.30 37.47 8.53
C PRO A 84 17.93 37.85 7.08
N PRO A 85 16.71 38.36 6.81
CA PRO A 85 16.30 38.72 5.46
C PRO A 85 17.12 39.90 4.91
N SER A 86 17.70 39.69 3.73
CA SER A 86 18.41 40.69 2.92
C SER A 86 17.45 41.57 2.10
N PRO A 87 17.89 42.77 1.68
CA PRO A 87 17.03 43.94 1.44
C PRO A 87 16.31 43.94 0.09
N GLU A 88 15.09 44.50 0.10
CA GLU A 88 14.28 44.79 -1.08
C GLU A 88 15.02 45.70 -2.07
N ARG A 89 15.09 45.28 -3.34
CA ARG A 89 15.47 46.14 -4.45
C ARG A 89 14.33 46.31 -5.45
N LYS A 90 13.94 47.58 -5.58
CA LYS A 90 13.68 48.30 -6.84
C LYS A 90 12.31 48.06 -7.51
N ASN A 91 11.41 49.03 -7.34
CA ASN A 91 10.99 49.87 -8.47
C ASN A 91 10.20 51.12 -8.02
N GLY A 92 10.56 52.28 -8.57
CA GLY A 92 9.65 53.42 -8.72
C GLY A 92 10.08 54.73 -8.06
N GLY A 93 10.57 55.67 -8.89
CA GLY A 93 10.25 57.10 -8.73
C GLY A 93 11.31 58.02 -8.13
N GLY A 94 12.08 58.68 -9.01
CA GLY A 94 12.08 60.15 -9.12
C GLY A 94 12.87 61.00 -8.11
N GLY A 95 13.85 61.74 -8.64
CA GLY A 95 14.37 63.03 -8.15
C GLY A 95 15.38 62.93 -7.00
N GLY A 96 16.56 63.57 -7.01
CA GLY A 96 17.15 64.63 -7.83
C GLY A 96 18.18 65.34 -6.93
N GLY A 97 19.39 65.63 -7.45
CA GLY A 97 20.43 66.58 -6.97
C GLY A 97 20.85 66.52 -5.48
N GLY A 98 22.11 66.35 -5.08
CA GLY A 98 23.35 66.89 -5.65
C GLY A 98 23.53 68.36 -5.28
N GLY A 99 24.30 68.66 -4.23
CA GLY A 99 24.80 70.00 -3.90
C GLY A 99 24.34 70.55 -2.56
#